data_AF-A0A2A8S882-F1
#
_entry.id   AF-A0A2A8S882-F1
#
_cell.length_a   1.000
_cell.length_b   1.000
_cell.length_c   1.000
_cell.angle_alpha   90.00
_cell.angle_beta   90.00
_cell.angle_gamma   90.00
#
_symmetry.space_group_name_H-M   'P 1'
#
loop_
_entity.id
_entity.type
_entity.pdbx_description
1 polymer ?
#
loop_
_entity_poly.entity_id
_entity_poly.type
_entity_poly.pdbx_seq_one_letter_code
_entity_poly.pdbx_strand_id
1 'polypeptide(L)'
;MNREFSGRGKQRTENTSRTENIPRTENIPRTENISSTKTNNENVTEPAIVSAGKAPDTVQTHVHEFVASTKLAEEGNERHNHRFAGFTSEVIPKGDSHVHIIMVNTDFFDHHHKVAIETGPAIPVGDGKHVHYVKGTTTLDDGHVHEIEFATLIQKPLI
;
A
#
# COMPACT_ATOMS: atom_id res chain seq x y z
N MET A 1 -40.39 32.83 58.27
CA MET A 1 -39.55 31.72 58.78
C MET A 1 -38.46 31.46 57.75
N ASN A 2 -37.21 31.74 58.12
CA ASN A 2 -36.03 31.58 57.29
C ASN A 2 -35.62 30.11 57.18
N ARG A 3 -35.19 29.67 55.99
CA ARG A 3 -34.17 28.62 55.83
C ARG A 3 -33.25 28.96 54.67
N GLU A 4 -31.98 28.68 54.90
CA GLU A 4 -30.79 29.09 54.19
C GLU A 4 -30.17 27.92 53.41
N PHE A 5 -29.43 28.25 52.33
CA PHE A 5 -28.40 27.48 51.58
C PHE A 5 -28.80 26.11 50.96
N SER A 6 -28.39 25.74 49.75
CA SER A 6 -27.03 25.71 49.20
C SER A 6 -27.08 25.44 47.69
N GLY A 7 -26.17 26.05 46.93
CA GLY A 7 -26.07 25.92 45.47
C GLY A 7 -25.42 24.61 45.00
N ARG A 8 -25.67 24.27 43.73
CA ARG A 8 -24.77 23.45 42.92
C ARG A 8 -24.84 23.91 41.47
N GLY A 9 -23.74 24.53 41.02
CA GLY A 9 -23.52 24.94 39.65
C GLY A 9 -23.36 23.75 38.71
N LYS A 10 -23.70 24.00 37.44
CA LYS A 10 -23.49 23.11 36.30
C LYS A 10 -22.01 22.73 36.19
N GLN A 11 -21.68 21.45 36.22
CA GLN A 11 -20.38 20.97 35.77
C GLN A 11 -20.47 20.57 34.29
N ARG A 12 -19.89 21.43 33.46
CA ARG A 12 -19.51 21.17 32.06
C ARG A 12 -18.29 20.26 32.11
N THR A 13 -18.38 19.06 31.55
CA THR A 13 -17.24 18.16 31.41
C THR A 13 -16.41 18.60 30.22
N GLU A 14 -15.29 19.28 30.48
CA GLU A 14 -14.28 19.59 29.47
C GLU A 14 -13.45 18.33 29.22
N ASN A 15 -13.61 17.75 28.03
CA ASN A 15 -12.84 16.60 27.57
C ASN A 15 -11.51 17.13 27.03
N THR A 16 -10.52 17.30 27.92
CA THR A 16 -9.16 17.71 27.53
C THR A 16 -8.43 16.52 26.92
N SER A 17 -8.53 16.34 25.60
CA SER A 17 -7.67 15.43 24.86
C SER A 17 -6.26 16.01 24.79
N ARG A 18 -5.35 15.44 25.59
CA ARG A 18 -3.92 15.73 25.51
C ARG A 18 -3.39 15.16 24.19
N THR A 19 -2.88 16.03 23.32
CA THR A 19 -2.09 15.65 22.15
C THR A 19 -0.68 15.31 22.63
N GLU A 20 -0.32 14.03 22.65
CA GLU A 20 1.08 13.61 22.75
C GLU A 20 1.66 13.56 21.34
N ASN A 21 2.60 14.48 21.07
CA ASN A 21 3.41 14.46 19.85
C ASN A 21 4.41 13.31 19.96
N ILE A 22 4.13 12.19 19.31
CA ILE A 22 5.10 11.10 19.14
C ILE A 22 6.16 11.56 18.13
N PRO A 23 7.45 11.61 18.50
CA PRO A 23 8.50 12.00 17.56
C PRO A 23 8.63 10.96 16.44
N ARG A 24 8.63 11.45 15.19
CA ARG A 24 8.89 10.66 13.97
C ARG A 24 10.20 9.88 14.13
N THR A 25 10.15 8.57 13.96
CA THR A 25 11.35 7.75 13.80
C THR A 25 12.01 8.09 12.47
N GLU A 26 13.28 8.45 12.52
CA GLU A 26 14.09 8.79 11.36
C GLU A 26 14.23 7.58 10.40
N ASN A 27 14.08 7.86 9.10
CA ASN A 27 14.37 6.92 8.02
C ASN A 27 15.84 6.50 8.11
N ILE A 28 16.10 5.26 8.48
CA ILE A 28 17.45 4.66 8.39
C ILE A 28 17.68 4.27 6.92
N PRO A 29 18.64 4.88 6.20
CA PRO A 29 19.01 4.42 4.88
C PRO A 29 19.72 3.06 5.01
N ARG A 30 19.13 2.03 4.39
CA ARG A 30 19.70 0.68 4.32
C ARG A 30 20.79 0.67 3.25
N THR A 31 22.00 1.09 3.60
CA THR A 31 23.20 0.86 2.79
C THR A 31 23.92 -0.37 3.31
N GLU A 32 23.74 -1.52 2.66
CA GLU A 32 24.67 -2.64 2.79
C GLU A 32 25.54 -2.71 1.53
N ASN A 33 26.57 -1.86 1.51
CA ASN A 33 27.79 -2.14 0.77
C ASN A 33 28.60 -3.11 1.64
N ILE A 34 28.43 -4.41 1.45
CA ILE A 34 29.32 -5.41 2.06
C ILE A 34 30.62 -5.41 1.27
N SER A 35 31.55 -4.56 1.71
CA SER A 35 32.95 -4.64 1.34
C SER A 35 33.55 -5.92 1.91
N SER A 36 34.14 -6.71 1.03
CA SER A 36 34.75 -8.01 1.29
C SER A 36 35.89 -7.94 2.32
N THR A 37 35.80 -8.79 3.34
CA THR A 37 36.95 -9.14 4.19
C THR A 37 37.45 -10.53 3.79
N LYS A 38 38.69 -10.59 3.30
CA LYS A 38 39.41 -11.83 2.99
C LYS A 38 39.78 -12.57 4.28
N THR A 39 39.41 -13.83 4.37
CA THR A 39 40.06 -14.82 5.24
C THR A 39 40.31 -16.09 4.43
N ASN A 40 41.55 -16.56 4.46
CA ASN A 40 42.04 -17.72 3.69
C ASN A 40 41.81 -19.05 4.42
N ASN A 41 41.77 -20.13 3.62
CA ASN A 41 41.77 -21.58 3.93
C ASN A 41 40.38 -22.15 4.29
N GLU A 42 39.86 -23.23 3.70
CA GLU A 42 40.49 -24.44 3.15
C GLU A 42 39.76 -24.97 1.88
N ASN A 43 40.48 -25.78 1.09
CA ASN A 43 40.04 -26.44 -0.14
C ASN A 43 38.82 -27.37 0.07
N VAL A 44 37.67 -27.02 -0.48
CA VAL A 44 36.60 -27.96 -0.81
C VAL A 44 36.25 -27.75 -2.28
N THR A 45 36.50 -28.75 -3.11
CA THR A 45 36.13 -28.74 -4.53
C THR A 45 34.63 -28.96 -4.66
N GLU A 46 33.86 -27.87 -4.72
CA GLU A 46 32.47 -27.85 -5.14
C GLU A 46 32.37 -28.03 -6.68
N PRO A 47 31.39 -28.79 -7.20
CA PRO A 47 31.22 -29.00 -8.63
C PRO A 47 30.79 -27.69 -9.31
N ALA A 48 31.29 -27.45 -10.53
CA ALA A 48 30.99 -26.25 -11.30
C ALA A 48 29.47 -26.08 -11.53
N ILE A 49 28.87 -25.16 -10.79
CA ILE A 49 27.51 -24.70 -11.06
C ILE A 49 27.58 -23.86 -12.33
N VAL A 50 27.10 -24.43 -13.43
CA VAL A 50 26.91 -23.71 -14.69
C VAL A 50 25.93 -22.57 -14.42
N SER A 51 26.42 -21.34 -14.44
CA SER A 51 25.64 -20.11 -14.35
C SER A 51 24.54 -20.15 -15.42
N ALA A 52 23.30 -20.46 -15.02
CA ALA A 52 22.13 -20.16 -15.83
C ALA A 52 22.22 -18.67 -16.21
N GLY A 53 22.21 -18.39 -17.52
CA GLY A 53 22.43 -17.05 -18.06
C GLY A 53 21.58 -16.02 -17.34
N LYS A 54 22.20 -14.89 -16.97
CA LYS A 54 21.52 -13.73 -16.39
C LYS A 54 20.32 -13.40 -17.29
N ALA A 55 19.11 -13.50 -16.76
CA ALA A 55 17.93 -12.98 -17.44
C ALA A 55 18.22 -11.51 -17.83
N PRO A 56 17.76 -11.03 -19.00
CA PRO A 56 18.03 -9.65 -19.40
C PRO A 56 17.65 -8.71 -18.24
N ASP A 57 18.56 -7.81 -17.85
CA ASP A 57 18.26 -6.77 -16.88
C ASP A 57 17.13 -5.93 -17.46
N THR A 58 15.90 -6.23 -17.05
CA THR A 58 14.74 -5.40 -17.36
C THR A 58 14.89 -4.16 -16.50
N VAL A 59 15.41 -3.08 -17.11
CA VAL A 59 15.57 -1.81 -16.42
C VAL A 59 14.20 -1.30 -16.04
N GLN A 60 14.01 -1.00 -14.76
CA GLN A 60 12.77 -0.46 -14.24
C GLN A 60 12.52 0.94 -14.78
N THR A 61 11.34 1.15 -15.36
CA THR A 61 11.07 2.38 -16.12
C THR A 61 10.07 3.29 -15.43
N HIS A 62 9.08 2.77 -14.72
CA HIS A 62 8.04 3.57 -14.06
C HIS A 62 7.19 2.74 -13.08
N VAL A 63 6.37 3.48 -12.32
CA VAL A 63 5.26 3.00 -11.51
C VAL A 63 4.06 3.90 -11.79
N HIS A 64 2.87 3.51 -11.33
CA HIS A 64 1.67 4.34 -11.37
C HIS A 64 1.18 4.68 -9.96
N GLU A 65 0.78 5.93 -9.75
CA GLU A 65 -0.04 6.31 -8.59
C GLU A 65 -1.46 5.74 -8.75
N PHE A 66 -2.15 5.49 -7.65
CA PHE A 66 -3.57 5.22 -7.65
C PHE A 66 -4.25 5.79 -6.40
N VAL A 67 -5.52 6.13 -6.56
CA VAL A 67 -6.46 6.41 -5.47
C VAL A 67 -7.73 5.64 -5.78
N ALA A 68 -8.27 4.92 -4.79
CA ALA A 68 -9.38 4.02 -5.00
C ALA A 68 -10.27 3.92 -3.76
N SER A 69 -11.44 3.32 -3.96
CA SER A 69 -12.35 2.94 -2.90
C SER A 69 -12.95 1.58 -3.22
N THR A 70 -13.27 0.84 -2.17
CA THR A 70 -14.02 -0.39 -2.34
C THR A 70 -15.48 -0.07 -2.68
N LYS A 71 -16.16 -1.01 -3.35
CA LYS A 71 -17.61 -0.98 -3.47
C LYS A 71 -18.23 -1.28 -2.10
N LEU A 72 -19.51 -0.96 -1.95
CA LEU A 72 -20.23 -1.24 -0.71
C LEU A 72 -20.40 -2.75 -0.53
N ALA A 73 -20.16 -3.22 0.69
CA ALA A 73 -20.50 -4.57 1.13
C ALA A 73 -21.56 -4.51 2.23
N GLU A 74 -22.14 -5.67 2.53
CA GLU A 74 -23.19 -5.84 3.54
C GLU A 74 -24.44 -4.97 3.28
N GLU A 75 -25.39 -5.02 4.21
CA GLU A 75 -26.69 -4.35 4.11
C GLU A 75 -27.10 -3.71 5.44
N GLY A 76 -28.03 -2.75 5.39
CA GLY A 76 -28.53 -2.09 6.60
C GLY A 76 -27.47 -1.23 7.30
N ASN A 77 -27.35 -1.37 8.62
CA ASN A 77 -26.44 -0.54 9.44
C ASN A 77 -24.96 -0.94 9.30
N GLU A 78 -24.69 -2.18 8.86
CA GLU A 78 -23.33 -2.65 8.61
C GLU A 78 -22.87 -2.30 7.20
N ARG A 79 -23.69 -1.65 6.37
CA ARG A 79 -23.32 -1.33 4.99
C ARG A 79 -22.26 -0.23 4.93
N HIS A 80 -21.03 -0.58 4.52
CA HIS A 80 -19.91 0.35 4.46
C HIS A 80 -18.97 0.09 3.27
N ASN A 81 -17.96 0.94 3.14
CA ASN A 81 -16.86 0.79 2.20
C ASN A 81 -15.58 1.37 2.78
N HIS A 82 -14.46 1.13 2.10
CA HIS A 82 -13.14 1.59 2.49
C HIS A 82 -12.44 2.36 1.37
N ARG A 83 -11.40 3.13 1.73
CA ARG A 83 -10.59 3.95 0.82
C ARG A 83 -9.13 3.55 0.91
N PHE A 84 -8.39 3.71 -0.18
CA PHE A 84 -6.95 3.43 -0.23
C PHE A 84 -6.27 4.19 -1.36
N ALA A 85 -4.97 4.42 -1.22
CA ALA A 85 -4.14 5.09 -2.20
C ALA A 85 -2.69 4.61 -2.09
N GLY A 86 -1.90 4.78 -3.15
CA GLY A 86 -0.50 4.38 -3.16
C GLY A 86 0.11 4.37 -4.54
N PHE A 87 1.17 3.59 -4.69
CA PHE A 87 1.85 3.35 -5.95
C PHE A 87 1.90 1.86 -6.25
N THR A 88 1.84 1.52 -7.53
CA THR A 88 2.05 0.15 -7.98
C THR A 88 3.49 -0.30 -7.73
N SER A 89 3.75 -1.61 -7.85
CA SER A 89 5.10 -2.14 -7.98
C SER A 89 5.77 -1.58 -9.23
N GLU A 90 7.05 -1.89 -9.32
CA GLU A 90 7.84 -1.88 -10.53
C GLU A 90 7.22 -2.71 -11.67
N VAL A 91 7.60 -2.39 -12.91
CA VAL A 91 7.12 -2.99 -14.17
C VAL A 91 7.41 -4.49 -14.19
N ILE A 92 6.39 -5.28 -14.54
CA ILE A 92 6.51 -6.71 -14.80
C ILE A 92 6.15 -6.98 -16.27
N PRO A 93 7.11 -7.34 -17.13
CA PRO A 93 6.83 -7.63 -18.54
C PRO A 93 5.82 -8.78 -18.68
N LYS A 94 4.82 -8.60 -19.55
CA LYS A 94 3.77 -9.60 -19.80
C LYS A 94 3.30 -9.52 -21.25
N GLY A 95 3.84 -10.42 -22.09
CA GLY A 95 3.54 -10.43 -23.53
C GLY A 95 4.13 -9.21 -24.24
N ASP A 96 3.30 -8.52 -25.01
CA ASP A 96 3.60 -7.26 -25.70
C ASP A 96 3.33 -6.00 -24.85
N SER A 97 2.94 -6.19 -23.60
CA SER A 97 2.63 -5.16 -22.61
C SER A 97 3.42 -5.41 -21.32
N HIS A 98 3.04 -4.72 -20.24
CA HIS A 98 3.43 -5.02 -18.88
C HIS A 98 2.23 -4.88 -17.94
N VAL A 99 2.43 -5.33 -16.70
CA VAL A 99 1.52 -5.20 -15.57
C VAL A 99 2.29 -4.74 -14.34
N HIS A 100 1.57 -4.42 -13.29
CA HIS A 100 2.13 -4.16 -11.97
C HIS A 100 1.37 -4.94 -10.89
N ILE A 101 1.99 -5.05 -9.71
CA ILE A 101 1.37 -5.59 -8.50
C ILE A 101 1.04 -4.44 -7.56
N ILE A 102 -0.11 -4.50 -6.92
CA ILE A 102 -0.53 -3.59 -5.86
C ILE A 102 -0.63 -4.40 -4.57
N MET A 103 0.03 -3.93 -3.51
CA MET A 103 -0.10 -4.44 -2.15
C MET A 103 -0.34 -3.26 -1.21
N VAL A 104 -1.56 -3.14 -0.67
CA VAL A 104 -1.94 -1.97 0.14
C VAL A 104 -3.02 -2.37 1.16
N ASN A 105 -3.04 -1.68 2.30
CA ASN A 105 -4.13 -1.78 3.27
C ASN A 105 -5.17 -0.70 2.97
N THR A 106 -6.43 -1.00 3.26
CA THR A 106 -7.46 0.03 3.27
C THR A 106 -7.36 0.92 4.50
N ASP A 107 -8.09 2.04 4.49
CA ASP A 107 -8.38 2.78 5.70
C ASP A 107 -9.18 1.93 6.70
N PHE A 108 -9.34 2.48 7.91
CA PHE A 108 -9.98 1.80 9.02
C PHE A 108 -11.38 2.36 9.27
N PHE A 109 -12.38 1.48 9.23
CA PHE A 109 -13.74 1.72 9.66
C PHE A 109 -14.23 0.42 10.30
N ASP A 110 -14.18 0.35 11.64
CA ASP A 110 -14.36 -0.87 12.46
C ASP A 110 -13.30 -1.98 12.22
N HIS A 111 -13.05 -2.33 10.97
CA HIS A 111 -11.93 -3.16 10.51
C HIS A 111 -11.22 -2.51 9.30
N HIS A 112 -10.28 -3.25 8.71
CA HIS A 112 -9.60 -2.89 7.46
C HIS A 112 -9.34 -4.17 6.67
N HIS A 113 -9.17 -4.01 5.36
CA HIS A 113 -8.76 -5.09 4.50
C HIS A 113 -7.40 -4.85 3.87
N LYS A 114 -6.88 -5.89 3.22
CA LYS A 114 -5.73 -5.82 2.32
C LYS A 114 -6.18 -6.00 0.89
N VAL A 115 -5.45 -5.36 -0.02
CA VAL A 115 -5.57 -5.54 -1.46
C VAL A 115 -4.22 -6.06 -1.95
N ALA A 116 -4.23 -7.24 -2.58
CA ALA A 116 -3.08 -7.85 -3.24
C ALA A 116 -3.51 -8.26 -4.66
N ILE A 117 -3.17 -7.45 -5.66
CA ILE A 117 -3.76 -7.58 -7.00
C ILE A 117 -2.77 -7.24 -8.12
N GLU A 118 -2.86 -7.97 -9.23
CA GLU A 118 -2.19 -7.64 -10.48
C GLU A 118 -3.07 -6.70 -11.30
N THR A 119 -2.48 -5.65 -11.87
CA THR A 119 -3.19 -4.77 -12.79
C THR A 119 -3.47 -5.46 -14.13
N GLY A 120 -4.44 -4.96 -14.90
CA GLY A 120 -4.57 -5.29 -16.32
C GLY A 120 -3.37 -4.79 -17.16
N PRO A 121 -3.32 -5.13 -18.46
CA PRO A 121 -2.31 -4.61 -19.38
C PRO A 121 -2.41 -3.08 -19.53
N ALA A 122 -1.37 -2.47 -20.10
CA ALA A 122 -1.31 -1.04 -20.36
C ALA A 122 -2.42 -0.62 -21.34
N ILE A 123 -3.20 0.38 -20.96
CA ILE A 123 -4.27 0.99 -21.77
C ILE A 123 -3.78 2.36 -22.25
N PRO A 124 -3.51 2.55 -23.56
CA PRO A 124 -3.04 3.81 -24.09
C PRO A 124 -4.04 4.94 -23.86
N VAL A 125 -3.53 6.11 -23.45
CA VAL A 125 -4.33 7.34 -23.27
C VAL A 125 -3.85 8.50 -24.15
N GLY A 126 -2.93 8.25 -25.08
CA GLY A 126 -2.34 9.25 -25.98
C GLY A 126 -0.95 9.72 -25.55
N ASP A 127 -0.23 10.38 -26.45
CA ASP A 127 1.11 10.98 -26.20
C ASP A 127 2.15 10.04 -25.57
N GLY A 128 2.09 8.75 -25.91
CA GLY A 128 2.98 7.73 -25.35
C GLY A 128 2.72 7.42 -23.86
N LYS A 129 1.56 7.82 -23.32
CA LYS A 129 1.13 7.52 -21.95
C LYS A 129 0.09 6.41 -21.93
N HIS A 130 0.02 5.73 -20.79
CA HIS A 130 -0.98 4.71 -20.51
C HIS A 130 -1.40 4.74 -19.04
N VAL A 131 -2.46 3.99 -18.75
CA VAL A 131 -2.93 3.65 -17.40
C VAL A 131 -3.17 2.14 -17.35
N HIS A 132 -3.44 1.61 -16.17
CA HIS A 132 -3.88 0.22 -16.01
C HIS A 132 -5.23 0.17 -15.31
N TYR A 133 -6.12 -0.69 -15.79
CA TYR A 133 -7.38 -0.99 -15.11
C TYR A 133 -7.19 -2.11 -14.10
N VAL A 134 -7.90 -2.05 -12.98
CA VAL A 134 -7.80 -2.98 -11.86
C VAL A 134 -9.21 -3.39 -11.45
N LYS A 135 -9.45 -4.69 -11.35
CA LYS A 135 -10.71 -5.27 -10.84
C LYS A 135 -10.42 -6.52 -10.04
N GLY A 136 -11.00 -6.61 -8.84
CA GLY A 136 -10.86 -7.79 -7.98
C GLY A 136 -11.61 -7.61 -6.67
N THR A 137 -11.10 -8.22 -5.61
CA THR A 137 -11.66 -8.14 -4.26
C THR A 137 -10.58 -7.90 -3.22
N THR A 138 -10.99 -7.42 -2.05
CA THR A 138 -10.14 -7.38 -0.86
C THR A 138 -9.93 -8.77 -0.25
N THR A 139 -9.08 -8.88 0.77
CA THR A 139 -9.02 -10.04 1.67
C THR A 139 -10.33 -10.20 2.43
N LEU A 140 -10.60 -11.44 2.89
CA LEU A 140 -11.71 -11.73 3.79
C LEU A 140 -11.32 -11.29 5.21
N ASP A 141 -11.93 -10.21 5.69
CA ASP A 141 -11.78 -9.72 7.06
C ASP A 141 -13.18 -9.42 7.60
N ASP A 142 -13.37 -9.60 8.90
CA ASP A 142 -14.66 -9.43 9.58
C ASP A 142 -15.86 -10.10 8.86
N GLY A 143 -15.62 -11.28 8.29
CA GLY A 143 -16.66 -12.10 7.67
C GLY A 143 -17.09 -11.70 6.26
N HIS A 144 -16.54 -10.65 5.66
CA HIS A 144 -16.87 -10.27 4.28
C HIS A 144 -15.67 -9.75 3.46
N VAL A 145 -15.94 -9.49 2.18
CA VAL A 145 -14.99 -8.91 1.23
C VAL A 145 -15.66 -7.74 0.52
N HIS A 146 -14.87 -6.82 -0.02
CA HIS A 146 -15.38 -5.84 -0.96
C HIS A 146 -14.85 -6.09 -2.37
N GLU A 147 -15.71 -5.87 -3.36
CA GLU A 147 -15.26 -5.68 -4.73
C GLU A 147 -14.50 -4.36 -4.88
N ILE A 148 -13.51 -4.35 -5.77
CA ILE A 148 -12.76 -3.16 -6.16
C ILE A 148 -12.74 -3.04 -7.68
N GLU A 149 -12.82 -1.80 -8.16
CA GLU A 149 -12.78 -1.47 -9.59
C GLU A 149 -12.27 -0.04 -9.77
N PHE A 150 -11.10 0.14 -10.37
CA PHE A 150 -10.49 1.46 -10.59
C PHE A 150 -9.46 1.43 -11.71
N ALA A 151 -8.99 2.60 -12.12
CA ALA A 151 -7.83 2.75 -12.99
C ALA A 151 -6.69 3.45 -12.23
N THR A 152 -5.46 3.09 -12.56
CA THR A 152 -4.29 3.83 -12.09
C THR A 152 -4.25 5.23 -12.72
N LEU A 153 -3.52 6.14 -12.10
CA LEU A 153 -3.19 7.45 -12.65
C LEU A 153 -2.04 7.33 -13.65
N ILE A 154 -1.83 8.37 -14.45
CA ILE A 154 -0.80 8.37 -15.50
C ILE A 154 0.61 8.17 -14.94
N GLN A 155 1.46 7.49 -15.72
CA GLN A 155 2.89 7.30 -15.41
C GLN A 155 3.67 8.62 -15.35
N LYS A 156 4.71 8.64 -14.49
CA LYS A 156 5.81 9.63 -14.36
C LYS A 156 5.40 11.12 -14.19
N PRO A 157 5.95 11.83 -13.18
CA PRO A 157 5.92 13.29 -13.20
C PRO A 157 6.72 13.83 -14.40
N LEU A 158 6.36 15.01 -14.90
CA LEU A 158 6.98 15.64 -16.08
C LEU A 158 8.48 15.89 -15.87
N ILE A 159 9.32 15.18 -16.63
CA ILE A 159 10.65 15.63 -17.07
C ILE A 159 10.89 15.15 -18.50
#